data_AF-A0A9P8BCA9-F1
#
_entry.id   AF-A0A9P8BCA9-F1
#
_cell.length_a   1.000
_cell.length_b   1.000
_cell.length_c   1.000
_cell.angle_alpha   90.00
_cell.angle_beta   90.00
_cell.angle_gamma   90.00
#
_symmetry.space_group_name_H-M   'P 1'
#
loop_
_entity.id
_entity.type
_entity.pdbx_description
1 polymer ?
#
loop_
_entity_poly.entity_id
_entity_poly.type
_entity_poly.pdbx_seq_one_letter_code
_entity_poly.pdbx_strand_id
1 'polypeptide(L)'
;MLSWITSFFRPVESPQVQDVEAAYKPEVVTREASVPLGSRTFKFVFGVFSHGHPTLWWRDIKALFTRSSLTVTMTLPRNVQARNPATPHTPVAHSSIASDPEMIELPLTSSTTSPALLPPRTASKVSPALPGRPTKIDTTSRPSSATIPTALLTPPVTPSPGPPTYMIPDFIAYSPYKLRVNRHYQPVASISELWLRESLVHPNEKKRAVFEACNIGLLTAMAYPHAANDRFRVLCDFDNALFAFDDLCDEGGLRADGEGTKKAADIILNALHYPFTYETEFRCGKIFADLWGRAIQIGCSAGSQRRFLEYFDQYVQAVHAQVLNRAKDHIPDLESWITLRRDTGGLKMCFAIGEFGLNLDLPDEVFDCPLIRVMEDCANDVVVLSNDIYSYNIEQAQGDSCNIISVAMQQSGLDVQASMDFAGEQVKARVDLYTATKAKLPSWGPEVDADVQKYLTVLEDWMTAGFNWSLESQRYFGKDVREVKRTLRVKLLPREAPRGQIIIPDLERAT
;
A
#
# COMPACT_ATOMS: atom_id res chain seq x y z
N MET A 1 26.54 3.20 25.56
CA MET A 1 26.42 2.05 24.64
C MET A 1 26.12 0.74 25.37
N LEU A 2 26.98 0.25 26.27
CA LEU A 2 26.75 -1.08 26.91
C LEU A 2 25.61 -1.16 27.94
N SER A 3 25.08 -0.04 28.46
CA SER A 3 23.90 -0.03 29.34
C SER A 3 22.55 0.12 28.60
N TRP A 4 22.55 0.12 27.27
CA TRP A 4 21.33 0.22 26.45
C TRP A 4 20.81 -1.17 26.00
N ILE A 5 21.66 -2.19 26.06
CA ILE A 5 21.37 -3.56 25.57
C ILE A 5 20.71 -4.43 26.67
N THR A 6 20.97 -4.14 27.95
CA THR A 6 20.56 -4.98 29.08
C THR A 6 19.08 -4.83 29.50
N SER A 7 18.32 -3.93 28.88
CA SER A 7 16.93 -3.66 29.26
C SER A 7 15.88 -4.52 28.53
N PHE A 8 16.26 -5.19 27.44
CA PHE A 8 15.32 -5.88 26.54
C PHE A 8 15.21 -7.40 26.72
N PHE A 9 16.03 -8.01 27.59
CA PHE A 9 16.01 -9.45 27.81
C PHE A 9 15.86 -9.79 29.30
N ARG A 10 14.63 -10.12 29.72
CA ARG A 10 14.43 -11.04 30.84
C ARG A 10 14.31 -12.46 30.28
N PRO A 11 15.05 -13.45 30.82
CA PRO A 11 14.82 -14.85 30.45
C PRO A 11 13.48 -15.30 31.03
N VAL A 12 12.63 -15.88 30.19
CA VAL A 12 11.53 -16.73 30.63
C VAL A 12 12.03 -18.17 30.54
N GLU A 13 12.06 -18.87 31.67
CA GLU A 13 12.41 -20.29 31.70
C GLU A 13 11.27 -21.11 31.09
N SER A 14 11.58 -21.90 30.06
CA SER A 14 10.62 -22.79 29.39
C SER A 14 10.63 -24.18 30.05
N PRO A 15 9.46 -24.75 30.39
CA PRO A 15 9.34 -26.18 30.66
C PRO A 15 9.29 -26.97 29.33
N GLN A 16 10.24 -27.90 29.21
CA GLN A 16 10.27 -29.10 28.36
C GLN A 16 9.13 -29.30 27.32
N VAL A 17 9.50 -29.30 26.04
CA VAL A 17 8.71 -29.91 24.95
C VAL A 17 9.40 -31.21 24.54
N GLN A 18 8.73 -32.34 24.79
CA GLN A 18 8.96 -33.60 24.07
C GLN A 18 7.77 -33.85 23.12
N ASP A 19 8.01 -34.68 22.10
CA ASP A 19 7.03 -35.25 21.17
C ASP A 19 6.23 -34.30 20.26
N VAL A 20 6.84 -33.92 19.13
CA VAL A 20 6.25 -34.15 17.79
C VAL A 20 7.38 -34.48 16.79
N GLU A 21 7.71 -35.76 16.61
CA GLU A 21 8.62 -36.21 15.53
C GLU A 21 7.86 -37.05 14.49
N ALA A 22 7.25 -36.40 13.49
CA ALA A 22 6.75 -37.06 12.29
C ALA A 22 6.58 -36.08 11.11
N ALA A 23 6.99 -36.54 9.92
CA ALA A 23 6.94 -35.88 8.61
C ALA A 23 7.97 -34.75 8.34
N TYR A 24 8.56 -34.81 7.14
CA TYR A 24 9.58 -33.92 6.55
C TYR A 24 11.00 -33.96 7.17
N LYS A 25 11.93 -34.65 6.50
CA LYS A 25 13.38 -34.56 6.74
C LYS A 25 14.06 -33.83 5.56
N PRO A 26 14.27 -32.50 5.63
CA PRO A 26 15.14 -31.82 4.68
C PRO A 26 16.61 -32.16 4.98
N GLU A 27 17.44 -32.30 3.95
CA GLU A 27 18.90 -32.41 4.14
C GLU A 27 19.46 -31.07 4.65
N VAL A 28 19.82 -31.03 5.94
CA VAL A 28 20.46 -29.87 6.55
C VAL A 28 21.96 -29.94 6.30
N VAL A 29 22.46 -29.08 5.41
CA VAL A 29 23.91 -28.90 5.23
C VAL A 29 24.42 -28.00 6.34
N THR A 30 25.22 -28.55 7.26
CA THR A 30 25.85 -27.77 8.32
C THR A 30 27.14 -27.10 7.83
N ARG A 31 27.35 -25.83 8.22
CA ARG A 31 28.60 -25.09 7.99
C ARG A 31 29.11 -24.50 9.30
N GLU A 32 30.41 -24.67 9.55
CA GLU A 32 31.09 -24.06 10.70
C GLU A 32 31.81 -22.77 10.31
N ALA A 33 31.66 -21.72 11.14
CA ALA A 33 32.53 -20.56 11.17
C ALA A 33 33.28 -20.51 12.51
N SER A 34 34.55 -20.09 12.49
CA SER A 34 35.35 -19.92 13.71
C SER A 34 35.85 -18.47 13.79
N VAL A 35 35.62 -17.82 14.94
CA VAL A 35 36.02 -16.43 15.19
C VAL A 35 36.96 -16.41 16.41
N PRO A 36 38.25 -16.06 16.24
CA PRO A 36 39.16 -15.85 17.36
C PRO A 36 38.90 -14.49 18.03
N LEU A 37 38.76 -14.47 19.35
CA LEU A 37 38.60 -13.27 20.16
C LEU A 37 39.52 -13.36 21.38
N GLY A 38 40.64 -12.63 21.33
CA GLY A 38 41.71 -12.75 22.32
C GLY A 38 42.35 -14.15 22.27
N SER A 39 42.50 -14.80 23.43
CA SER A 39 43.10 -16.14 23.55
C SER A 39 42.10 -17.30 23.40
N ARG A 40 40.89 -17.05 22.88
CA ARG A 40 39.81 -18.05 22.72
C ARG A 40 39.21 -17.99 21.32
N THR A 41 38.81 -19.14 20.79
CA THR A 41 38.12 -19.24 19.50
C THR A 41 36.70 -19.71 19.72
N PHE A 42 35.74 -18.95 19.20
CA PHE A 42 34.32 -19.28 19.25
C PHE A 42 33.90 -19.93 17.94
N LYS A 43 33.22 -21.07 18.02
CA LYS A 43 32.66 -21.79 16.86
C LYS A 43 31.16 -21.53 16.76
N PHE A 44 30.69 -21.31 15.54
CA PHE A 44 29.29 -21.16 15.19
C PHE A 44 28.94 -22.19 14.13
N VAL A 45 27.88 -22.96 14.34
CA VAL A 45 27.40 -23.98 13.40
C VAL A 45 26.05 -23.52 12.87
N PHE A 46 25.93 -23.40 11.55
CA PHE A 46 24.71 -22.98 10.87
C PHE A 46 24.15 -24.15 10.06
N GLY A 47 22.86 -24.45 10.21
CA GLY A 47 22.14 -25.37 9.34
C GLY A 47 21.53 -24.64 8.16
N VAL A 48 21.75 -25.13 6.94
CA VAL A 48 21.20 -24.54 5.70
C VAL A 48 20.21 -25.51 5.07
N PHE A 49 18.99 -25.03 4.81
CA PHE A 49 17.98 -25.73 4.00
C PHE A 49 18.28 -25.53 2.51
N SER A 50 18.20 -26.59 1.71
CA SER A 50 18.89 -26.69 0.41
C SER A 50 18.30 -25.92 -0.79
N HIS A 51 17.27 -25.09 -0.60
CA HIS A 51 16.50 -24.48 -1.69
C HIS A 51 16.35 -22.95 -1.57
N GLY A 52 17.49 -22.25 -1.40
CA GLY A 52 17.57 -20.79 -1.47
C GLY A 52 18.94 -20.36 -2.01
N HIS A 53 18.98 -19.27 -2.80
CA HIS A 53 20.21 -18.87 -3.49
C HIS A 53 21.30 -18.43 -2.47
N PRO A 54 22.51 -19.04 -2.43
CA PRO A 54 23.45 -18.86 -1.31
C PRO A 54 24.04 -17.45 -1.12
N THR A 55 23.75 -16.53 -2.05
CA THR A 55 24.36 -15.20 -2.14
C THR A 55 23.73 -14.16 -1.22
N LEU A 56 22.45 -14.30 -0.86
CA LEU A 56 21.70 -13.30 -0.09
C LEU A 56 22.23 -13.21 1.35
N TRP A 57 22.19 -14.32 2.10
CA TRP A 57 22.61 -14.38 3.51
C TRP A 57 24.07 -13.96 3.77
N TRP A 58 24.94 -14.01 2.76
CA TRP A 58 26.33 -13.59 2.92
C TRP A 58 26.51 -12.06 2.96
N ARG A 59 25.63 -11.26 2.33
CA ARG A 59 25.70 -9.78 2.45
C ARG A 59 25.54 -9.37 3.92
N ASP A 60 24.52 -9.89 4.58
CA ASP A 60 24.15 -9.47 5.94
C ASP A 60 25.11 -9.98 7.01
N ILE A 61 25.53 -11.25 6.90
CA ILE A 61 26.55 -11.82 7.79
C ILE A 61 27.88 -11.05 7.64
N LYS A 62 28.29 -10.71 6.42
CA LYS A 62 29.53 -9.97 6.21
C LYS A 62 29.44 -8.52 6.73
N ALA A 63 28.28 -7.88 6.63
CA ALA A 63 28.02 -6.54 7.18
C ALA A 63 28.07 -6.48 8.72
N LEU A 64 27.62 -7.55 9.40
CA LEU A 64 27.75 -7.70 10.85
C LEU A 64 29.22 -7.73 11.31
N PHE A 65 30.11 -8.42 10.57
CA PHE A 65 31.51 -8.58 10.98
C PHE A 65 32.46 -7.49 10.47
N THR A 66 32.22 -6.84 9.33
CA THR A 66 33.06 -5.72 8.85
C THR A 66 33.04 -4.51 9.79
N ARG A 67 31.99 -4.34 10.61
CA ARG A 67 31.91 -3.29 11.64
C ARG A 67 32.83 -3.51 12.86
N SER A 68 33.56 -4.63 12.94
CA SER A 68 34.30 -5.04 14.15
C SER A 68 35.75 -5.51 13.93
N SER A 69 36.33 -5.23 12.75
CA SER A 69 37.75 -5.53 12.44
C SER A 69 38.18 -7.00 12.57
N LEU A 70 37.23 -7.94 12.50
CA LEU A 70 37.49 -9.38 12.64
C LEU A 70 37.65 -10.08 11.28
N THR A 71 38.66 -10.92 11.15
CA THR A 71 38.88 -11.76 9.95
C THR A 71 38.18 -13.11 10.12
N VAL A 72 37.33 -13.49 9.15
CA VAL A 72 36.62 -14.78 9.14
C VAL A 72 37.25 -15.71 8.11
N THR A 73 37.61 -16.92 8.52
CA THR A 73 38.14 -17.97 7.63
C THR A 73 37.11 -19.08 7.46
N MET A 74 36.82 -19.46 6.22
CA MET A 74 35.85 -20.52 5.89
C MET A 74 36.56 -21.76 5.35
N THR A 75 36.14 -22.94 5.78
CA THR A 75 36.67 -24.22 5.25
C THR A 75 35.53 -24.98 4.58
N LEU A 76 35.66 -25.25 3.27
CA LEU A 76 34.71 -26.08 2.54
C LEU A 76 35.09 -27.57 2.66
N PRO A 77 34.13 -28.49 2.82
CA PRO A 77 34.37 -29.91 2.56
C PRO A 77 34.79 -30.08 1.09
N ARG A 78 35.86 -30.84 0.84
CA ARG A 78 36.27 -31.16 -0.54
C ARG A 78 35.22 -32.05 -1.20
N ASN A 79 34.54 -31.56 -2.23
CA ASN A 79 34.26 -32.31 -3.47
C ASN A 79 33.57 -31.44 -4.54
N VAL A 80 33.60 -31.95 -5.78
CA VAL A 80 33.09 -31.37 -7.05
C VAL A 80 34.01 -30.33 -7.72
N GLN A 81 34.31 -30.59 -9.00
CA GLN A 81 35.33 -29.92 -9.81
C GLN A 81 34.76 -28.77 -10.66
N ALA A 82 35.60 -27.78 -10.98
CA ALA A 82 35.26 -26.64 -11.81
C ALA A 82 35.34 -26.92 -13.33
N ARG A 83 34.56 -26.18 -14.12
CA ARG A 83 34.85 -25.86 -15.53
C ARG A 83 34.47 -24.40 -15.85
N ASN A 84 35.31 -23.75 -16.66
CA ASN A 84 35.18 -22.39 -17.21
C ASN A 84 35.80 -22.45 -18.63
N PRO A 85 35.27 -21.79 -19.68
CA PRO A 85 35.70 -20.42 -20.08
C PRO A 85 34.52 -19.54 -20.63
N ALA A 86 34.46 -18.20 -20.58
CA ALA A 86 35.36 -17.08 -20.97
C ALA A 86 35.36 -16.68 -22.47
N THR A 87 34.81 -15.49 -22.79
CA THR A 87 35.17 -14.58 -23.92
C THR A 87 34.63 -13.14 -23.69
N PRO A 88 35.19 -12.07 -24.33
CA PRO A 88 34.97 -10.67 -23.94
C PRO A 88 34.16 -9.80 -24.94
N HIS A 89 33.73 -8.60 -24.50
CA HIS A 89 33.14 -7.53 -25.34
C HIS A 89 33.87 -6.18 -25.19
N THR A 90 33.79 -5.35 -26.23
CA THR A 90 34.45 -4.04 -26.38
C THR A 90 33.38 -2.92 -26.45
N PRO A 91 33.60 -1.71 -25.88
CA PRO A 91 32.56 -0.67 -25.79
C PRO A 91 32.52 0.30 -26.99
N VAL A 92 31.38 0.97 -27.18
CA VAL A 92 31.19 2.14 -28.07
C VAL A 92 30.42 3.22 -27.30
N ALA A 93 30.65 4.50 -27.61
CA ALA A 93 30.34 5.63 -26.73
C ALA A 93 29.48 6.73 -27.38
N HIS A 94 28.75 7.46 -26.50
CA HIS A 94 28.20 8.83 -26.59
C HIS A 94 27.53 9.39 -27.86
N SER A 95 26.36 10.00 -27.67
CA SER A 95 26.16 11.43 -28.02
C SER A 95 25.01 12.05 -27.23
N SER A 96 25.25 13.20 -26.59
CA SER A 96 24.24 14.03 -25.92
C SER A 96 23.68 15.12 -26.84
N ILE A 97 22.40 15.45 -26.74
CA ILE A 97 21.88 16.78 -27.12
C ILE A 97 20.91 17.25 -26.03
N ALA A 98 21.16 18.44 -25.48
CA ALA A 98 20.29 19.12 -24.53
C ALA A 98 19.70 20.38 -25.19
N SER A 99 18.42 20.66 -24.96
CA SER A 99 17.86 22.02 -25.01
C SER A 99 16.46 22.07 -24.38
N ASP A 100 16.42 22.67 -23.20
CA ASP A 100 15.29 23.42 -22.62
C ASP A 100 15.76 24.90 -22.56
N PRO A 101 14.95 25.92 -22.22
CA PRO A 101 13.55 25.87 -21.75
C PRO A 101 12.59 26.86 -22.44
N GLU A 102 11.29 26.75 -22.16
CA GLU A 102 10.50 27.95 -21.80
C GLU A 102 9.29 27.59 -20.91
N MET A 103 9.18 28.26 -19.76
CA MET A 103 8.15 28.02 -18.74
C MET A 103 6.96 28.97 -18.94
N ILE A 104 5.74 28.43 -18.96
CA ILE A 104 4.50 29.22 -18.92
C ILE A 104 3.67 28.77 -17.72
N GLU A 105 3.64 29.59 -16.66
CA GLU A 105 2.67 29.44 -15.57
C GLU A 105 1.30 29.98 -16.03
N LEU A 106 0.24 29.16 -15.92
CA LEU A 106 -1.14 29.59 -16.17
C LEU A 106 -2.00 29.41 -14.89
N PRO A 107 -2.66 30.46 -14.39
CA PRO A 107 -3.56 30.34 -13.25
C PRO A 107 -4.91 29.76 -13.68
N LEU A 108 -5.31 28.63 -13.07
CA LEU A 108 -6.62 28.00 -13.31
C LEU A 108 -7.75 28.69 -12.53
N THR A 109 -8.13 29.90 -12.94
CA THR A 109 -9.44 30.50 -12.60
C THR A 109 -10.01 31.34 -13.74
N SER A 110 -10.98 30.81 -14.50
CA SER A 110 -12.19 31.58 -14.88
C SER A 110 -13.19 30.74 -15.68
N SER A 111 -14.46 30.88 -15.31
CA SER A 111 -15.64 30.54 -16.10
C SER A 111 -15.78 31.33 -17.41
N THR A 112 -16.41 30.74 -18.42
CA THR A 112 -17.04 31.49 -19.53
C THR A 112 -18.43 30.94 -19.86
N THR A 113 -19.40 31.84 -20.02
CA THR A 113 -20.84 31.57 -20.25
C THR A 113 -21.28 31.70 -21.72
N SER A 114 -22.49 31.20 -22.00
CA SER A 114 -23.19 31.10 -23.28
C SER A 114 -23.53 32.43 -24.00
N PRO A 115 -24.14 32.32 -25.20
CA PRO A 115 -25.48 32.88 -25.44
C PRO A 115 -26.43 31.81 -26.05
N ALA A 116 -27.77 31.90 -26.06
CA ALA A 116 -28.75 32.91 -25.63
C ALA A 116 -29.96 32.17 -24.95
N LEU A 117 -31.18 32.68 -24.70
CA LEU A 117 -31.91 33.93 -25.02
C LEU A 117 -32.97 34.18 -23.90
N LEU A 118 -33.83 35.20 -24.01
CA LEU A 118 -34.93 35.53 -23.08
C LEU A 118 -36.18 36.01 -23.86
N PRO A 119 -37.38 35.98 -23.25
CA PRO A 119 -38.06 37.23 -22.85
C PRO A 119 -38.82 37.08 -21.47
N PRO A 120 -39.52 38.09 -20.89
CA PRO A 120 -39.01 38.65 -19.61
C PRO A 120 -40.05 38.99 -18.50
N ARG A 121 -39.54 39.58 -17.39
CA ARG A 121 -40.23 40.39 -16.33
C ARG A 121 -41.19 39.63 -15.37
N THR A 122 -41.08 39.78 -14.05
CA THR A 122 -41.28 41.05 -13.28
C THR A 122 -40.68 40.97 -11.85
N ALA A 123 -40.57 42.11 -11.17
CA ALA A 123 -40.09 42.22 -9.78
C ALA A 123 -41.21 41.82 -8.77
N SER A 124 -40.91 41.51 -7.50
CA SER A 124 -40.67 42.55 -6.49
C SER A 124 -39.94 42.06 -5.23
N LYS A 125 -39.29 43.00 -4.53
CA LYS A 125 -38.80 42.83 -3.14
C LYS A 125 -39.95 43.01 -2.15
N VAL A 126 -39.82 42.43 -0.95
CA VAL A 126 -39.77 43.15 0.37
C VAL A 126 -39.60 42.10 1.50
N SER A 127 -39.03 42.54 2.62
CA SER A 127 -38.55 41.73 3.75
C SER A 127 -39.42 41.97 5.02
N PRO A 128 -39.09 41.50 6.25
CA PRO A 128 -40.07 40.80 7.09
C PRO A 128 -40.48 41.54 8.39
N ALA A 129 -41.46 41.01 9.12
CA ALA A 129 -41.71 41.35 10.53
C ALA A 129 -42.36 40.21 11.34
N LEU A 130 -41.98 40.10 12.61
CA LEU A 130 -42.49 39.16 13.64
C LEU A 130 -43.47 39.91 14.61
N PRO A 131 -44.07 39.29 15.65
CA PRO A 131 -45.50 39.43 15.91
C PRO A 131 -45.90 40.34 17.09
N GLY A 132 -47.19 40.68 17.15
CA GLY A 132 -47.87 41.28 18.30
C GLY A 132 -49.15 40.54 18.70
N ARG A 133 -49.34 40.33 20.00
CA ARG A 133 -50.54 39.81 20.70
C ARG A 133 -51.20 41.00 21.45
N PRO A 134 -52.26 40.85 22.28
CA PRO A 134 -53.51 40.07 22.21
C PRO A 134 -54.78 40.95 22.40
N THR A 135 -56.00 40.45 22.10
CA THR A 135 -57.21 40.88 22.85
C THR A 135 -58.38 39.88 22.84
N LYS A 136 -58.81 39.52 24.07
CA LYS A 136 -60.20 39.34 24.59
C LYS A 136 -61.24 38.64 23.69
N ILE A 137 -61.67 37.41 24.05
CA ILE A 137 -62.77 37.09 25.00
C ILE A 137 -64.14 37.49 24.45
N ASP A 138 -64.97 36.48 24.17
CA ASP A 138 -66.40 36.55 24.45
C ASP A 138 -66.88 35.23 25.10
N THR A 139 -67.99 35.32 25.80
CA THR A 139 -68.62 34.29 26.65
C THR A 139 -69.74 33.58 25.88
N THR A 140 -69.97 32.27 26.04
CA THR A 140 -70.87 31.70 27.06
C THR A 140 -71.08 30.19 26.77
N SER A 141 -71.83 29.52 27.64
CA SER A 141 -72.39 28.15 27.53
C SER A 141 -71.51 26.98 28.00
N ARG A 142 -71.96 26.40 29.12
CA ARG A 142 -71.83 24.98 29.50
C ARG A 142 -73.13 24.30 29.00
N PRO A 143 -73.18 22.99 28.70
CA PRO A 143 -73.14 22.01 29.79
C PRO A 143 -72.52 20.63 29.46
N SER A 144 -72.61 19.77 30.48
CA SER A 144 -72.55 18.30 30.43
C SER A 144 -71.20 17.60 30.53
N SER A 145 -71.22 16.51 31.30
CA SER A 145 -70.12 15.63 31.61
C SER A 145 -69.90 14.60 30.50
N ALA A 146 -68.66 14.48 30.02
CA ALA A 146 -68.20 13.35 29.22
C ALA A 146 -66.87 12.85 29.78
N THR A 147 -66.82 11.55 30.09
CA THR A 147 -65.63 10.87 30.60
C THR A 147 -64.56 10.84 29.51
N ILE A 148 -63.40 11.47 29.76
CA ILE A 148 -62.26 11.42 28.84
C ILE A 148 -61.63 10.02 28.94
N PRO A 149 -61.48 9.26 27.83
CA PRO A 149 -60.74 8.01 27.85
C PRO A 149 -59.28 8.29 28.22
N THR A 150 -58.72 7.52 29.15
CA THR A 150 -57.29 7.56 29.43
C THR A 150 -56.55 6.96 28.24
N ALA A 151 -56.17 7.80 27.29
CA ALA A 151 -55.27 7.41 26.21
C ALA A 151 -53.96 6.94 26.84
N LEU A 152 -53.56 5.70 26.53
CA LEU A 152 -52.24 5.18 26.88
C LEU A 152 -51.19 6.10 26.27
N LEU A 153 -50.52 6.88 27.11
CA LEU A 153 -49.32 7.60 26.74
C LEU A 153 -48.27 6.55 26.37
N THR A 154 -48.12 6.30 25.08
CA THR A 154 -46.92 5.64 24.57
C THR A 154 -45.73 6.48 25.01
N PRO A 155 -44.68 5.87 25.61
CA PRO A 155 -43.48 6.62 25.95
C PRO A 155 -42.93 7.25 24.67
N PRO A 156 -42.29 8.43 24.74
CA PRO A 156 -41.61 8.99 23.59
C PRO A 156 -40.68 7.93 23.02
N VAL A 157 -40.85 7.59 21.74
CA VAL A 157 -39.86 6.80 21.02
C VAL A 157 -38.62 7.69 20.95
N THR A 158 -37.72 7.55 21.92
CA THR A 158 -36.35 8.04 21.79
C THR A 158 -35.86 7.48 20.46
N PRO A 159 -35.49 8.32 19.49
CA PRO A 159 -34.94 7.82 18.24
C PRO A 159 -33.77 6.94 18.63
N SER A 160 -33.73 5.72 18.10
CA SER A 160 -32.58 4.82 18.28
C SER A 160 -31.33 5.65 18.02
N PRO A 161 -30.30 5.57 18.89
CA PRO A 161 -29.03 6.19 18.59
C PRO A 161 -28.66 5.84 17.15
N GLY A 162 -28.33 6.87 16.36
CA GLY A 162 -27.87 6.64 15.01
C GLY A 162 -26.69 5.65 15.03
N PRO A 163 -26.50 4.85 13.97
CA PRO A 163 -25.36 3.94 13.90
C PRO A 163 -24.06 4.71 14.24
N PRO A 164 -23.19 4.14 15.08
CA PRO A 164 -22.07 4.88 15.66
C PRO A 164 -21.21 5.53 14.57
N THR A 165 -20.78 6.76 14.83
CA THR A 165 -19.94 7.53 13.92
C THR A 165 -18.60 7.84 14.56
N TYR A 166 -17.54 7.81 13.79
CA TYR A 166 -16.20 8.20 14.20
C TYR A 166 -15.65 9.26 13.24
N MET A 167 -14.54 9.88 13.65
CA MET A 167 -13.78 10.87 12.90
C MET A 167 -12.50 10.24 12.37
N ILE A 168 -12.14 10.54 11.12
CA ILE A 168 -10.84 10.21 10.54
C ILE A 168 -9.90 11.44 10.64
N PRO A 169 -8.57 11.25 10.76
CA PRO A 169 -7.62 12.37 10.79
C PRO A 169 -7.56 13.16 9.47
N ASP A 170 -7.30 14.48 9.56
CA ASP A 170 -7.06 15.31 8.38
C ASP A 170 -5.60 15.25 7.91
N PHE A 171 -5.27 14.22 7.15
CA PHE A 171 -3.92 14.07 6.58
C PHE A 171 -3.63 15.08 5.47
N ILE A 172 -4.64 15.60 4.78
CA ILE A 172 -4.46 16.59 3.70
C ILE A 172 -4.04 17.94 4.30
N ALA A 173 -4.66 18.37 5.41
CA ALA A 173 -4.28 19.61 6.10
C ALA A 173 -2.92 19.51 6.81
N TYR A 174 -2.48 18.31 7.19
CA TYR A 174 -1.20 18.08 7.85
C TYR A 174 -0.02 17.86 6.88
N SER A 175 -0.26 17.34 5.67
CA SER A 175 0.82 17.04 4.71
C SER A 175 1.63 18.30 4.35
N PRO A 176 2.98 18.29 4.50
CA PRO A 176 3.83 19.40 4.07
C PRO A 176 4.04 19.43 2.53
N TYR A 177 3.60 18.39 1.83
CA TYR A 177 3.80 18.20 0.40
C TYR A 177 2.55 18.62 -0.39
N LYS A 178 2.77 19.32 -1.51
CA LYS A 178 1.69 19.79 -2.38
C LYS A 178 1.27 18.70 -3.36
N LEU A 179 -0.04 18.47 -3.47
CA LEU A 179 -0.59 17.60 -4.51
C LEU A 179 -0.23 18.12 -5.91
N ARG A 180 0.20 17.20 -6.77
CA ARG A 180 0.39 17.39 -8.21
C ARG A 180 -0.40 16.30 -8.95
N VAL A 181 -0.59 16.46 -10.26
CA VAL A 181 -1.25 15.46 -11.12
C VAL A 181 -0.51 15.42 -12.45
N ASN A 182 -0.22 14.22 -12.96
CA ASN A 182 0.45 14.04 -14.24
C ASN A 182 -0.35 14.68 -15.38
N ARG A 183 0.29 15.53 -16.18
CA ARG A 183 -0.33 16.22 -17.33
C ARG A 183 -0.91 15.27 -18.39
N HIS A 184 -0.49 14.00 -18.38
CA HIS A 184 -0.95 12.96 -19.29
C HIS A 184 -2.07 12.08 -18.70
N TYR A 185 -2.56 12.37 -17.47
CA TYR A 185 -3.54 11.56 -16.73
C TYR A 185 -4.66 10.99 -17.60
N GLN A 186 -5.58 11.84 -18.05
CA GLN A 186 -6.83 11.42 -18.70
C GLN A 186 -6.61 10.50 -19.93
N PRO A 187 -5.83 10.89 -20.96
CA PRO A 187 -5.66 10.04 -22.13
C PRO A 187 -4.91 8.74 -21.83
N VAL A 188 -3.96 8.73 -20.88
CA VAL A 188 -3.16 7.54 -20.58
C VAL A 188 -3.89 6.56 -19.65
N ALA A 189 -4.60 7.08 -18.65
CA ALA A 189 -5.43 6.27 -17.75
C ALA A 189 -6.51 5.51 -18.53
N SER A 190 -7.23 6.16 -19.45
CA SER A 190 -8.27 5.47 -20.24
C SER A 190 -7.71 4.38 -21.18
N ILE A 191 -6.45 4.48 -21.63
CA ILE A 191 -5.79 3.39 -22.38
C ILE A 191 -5.41 2.24 -21.44
N SER A 192 -4.99 2.52 -20.21
CA SER A 192 -4.72 1.50 -19.18
C SER A 192 -5.99 0.75 -18.74
N GLU A 193 -7.08 1.48 -18.51
CA GLU A 193 -8.39 0.91 -18.18
C GLU A 193 -8.91 0.01 -19.31
N LEU A 194 -8.72 0.41 -20.58
CA LEU A 194 -9.09 -0.42 -21.72
C LEU A 194 -8.23 -1.70 -21.81
N TRP A 195 -6.91 -1.58 -21.66
CA TRP A 195 -5.98 -2.72 -21.63
C TRP A 195 -6.32 -3.71 -20.50
N LEU A 196 -6.61 -3.23 -19.29
CA LEU A 196 -7.03 -4.07 -18.18
C LEU A 196 -8.38 -4.74 -18.46
N ARG A 197 -9.33 -4.02 -19.08
CA ARG A 197 -10.64 -4.57 -19.48
C ARG A 197 -10.49 -5.68 -20.52
N GLU A 198 -9.61 -5.50 -21.50
CA GLU A 198 -9.31 -6.49 -22.55
C GLU A 198 -8.57 -7.73 -22.01
N SER A 199 -7.78 -7.59 -20.94
CA SER A 199 -7.12 -8.73 -20.27
C SER A 199 -8.07 -9.73 -19.60
N LEU A 200 -9.34 -9.33 -19.38
CA LEU A 200 -10.37 -10.10 -18.67
C LEU A 200 -9.98 -10.56 -17.25
N VAL A 201 -8.99 -9.95 -16.57
CA VAL A 201 -8.67 -10.24 -15.15
C VAL A 201 -9.90 -10.07 -14.26
N HIS A 202 -10.75 -9.08 -14.57
CA HIS A 202 -12.10 -8.97 -14.01
C HIS A 202 -13.15 -9.33 -15.08
N PRO A 203 -13.55 -10.60 -15.22
CA PRO A 203 -14.52 -11.01 -16.24
C PRO A 203 -15.95 -10.54 -15.92
N ASN A 204 -16.26 -10.35 -14.64
CA ASN A 204 -17.56 -9.89 -14.18
C ASN A 204 -17.72 -8.37 -14.33
N GLU A 205 -18.74 -7.94 -15.08
CA GLU A 205 -19.00 -6.52 -15.37
C GLU A 205 -19.27 -5.67 -14.12
N LYS A 206 -19.97 -6.21 -13.12
CA LYS A 206 -20.21 -5.49 -11.85
C LYS A 206 -18.91 -5.30 -11.07
N LYS A 207 -18.03 -6.31 -11.00
CA LYS A 207 -16.70 -6.16 -10.38
C LYS A 207 -15.86 -5.12 -11.16
N ARG A 208 -15.86 -5.15 -12.50
CA ARG A 208 -15.21 -4.09 -13.32
C ARG A 208 -15.72 -2.70 -13.00
N ALA A 209 -17.04 -2.49 -12.95
CA ALA A 209 -17.60 -1.17 -12.68
C ALA A 209 -17.23 -0.63 -11.28
N VAL A 210 -17.06 -1.51 -10.28
CA VAL A 210 -16.54 -1.14 -8.95
C VAL A 210 -15.05 -0.81 -9.01
N PHE A 211 -14.26 -1.60 -9.73
CA PHE A 211 -12.82 -1.37 -9.92
C PHE A 211 -12.55 -0.05 -10.68
N GLU A 212 -13.25 0.19 -11.79
CA GLU A 212 -13.18 1.44 -12.57
C GLU A 212 -13.60 2.66 -11.72
N ALA A 213 -14.58 2.50 -10.82
CA ALA A 213 -14.97 3.55 -9.86
C ALA A 213 -13.92 3.81 -8.77
N CYS A 214 -12.91 2.95 -8.59
CA CYS A 214 -11.75 3.24 -7.76
C CYS A 214 -10.81 4.28 -8.40
N ASN A 215 -10.88 4.47 -9.73
CA ASN A 215 -10.07 5.44 -10.48
C ASN A 215 -8.57 5.34 -10.15
N ILE A 216 -7.98 4.16 -10.36
CA ILE A 216 -6.56 3.90 -10.08
C ILE A 216 -5.66 4.82 -10.92
N GLY A 217 -6.06 5.14 -12.16
CA GLY A 217 -5.32 6.09 -12.99
C GLY A 217 -5.17 7.48 -12.35
N LEU A 218 -6.09 7.91 -11.48
CA LEU A 218 -5.94 9.15 -10.70
C LEU A 218 -4.90 9.00 -9.60
N LEU A 219 -4.86 7.85 -8.90
CA LEU A 219 -3.82 7.54 -7.91
C LEU A 219 -2.45 7.59 -8.58
N THR A 220 -2.26 6.87 -9.68
CA THR A 220 -1.02 6.88 -10.47
C THR A 220 -0.66 8.30 -10.92
N ALA A 221 -1.63 9.08 -11.41
CA ALA A 221 -1.39 10.46 -11.84
C ALA A 221 -0.94 11.37 -10.69
N MET A 222 -1.44 11.16 -9.47
CA MET A 222 -1.03 11.89 -8.28
C MET A 222 0.34 11.43 -7.76
N ALA A 223 0.64 10.14 -7.84
CA ALA A 223 1.86 9.52 -7.32
C ALA A 223 3.09 9.68 -8.24
N TYR A 224 2.87 9.79 -9.56
CA TYR A 224 3.93 9.98 -10.55
C TYR A 224 3.67 11.20 -11.46
N PRO A 225 3.53 12.41 -10.89
CA PRO A 225 3.12 13.61 -11.63
C PRO A 225 4.15 14.08 -12.66
N HIS A 226 5.42 13.65 -12.51
CA HIS A 226 6.54 14.03 -13.34
C HIS A 226 6.96 12.97 -14.38
N ALA A 227 6.30 11.80 -14.41
CA ALA A 227 6.63 10.74 -15.37
C ALA A 227 6.29 11.12 -16.82
N ALA A 228 7.18 10.76 -17.75
CA ALA A 228 6.98 10.94 -19.20
C ALA A 228 5.80 10.08 -19.72
N ASN A 229 5.21 10.44 -20.86
CA ASN A 229 3.96 9.84 -21.34
C ASN A 229 3.99 8.31 -21.51
N ASP A 230 5.08 7.80 -22.09
CA ASP A 230 5.37 6.38 -22.33
C ASP A 230 5.64 5.60 -21.03
N ARG A 231 6.36 6.20 -20.10
CA ARG A 231 6.68 5.62 -18.79
C ARG A 231 5.44 5.64 -17.88
N PHE A 232 4.69 6.73 -17.90
CA PHE A 232 3.41 6.89 -17.21
C PHE A 232 2.36 5.88 -17.70
N ARG A 233 2.37 5.51 -18.99
CA ARG A 233 1.53 4.42 -19.52
C ARG A 233 1.80 3.09 -18.80
N VAL A 234 3.07 2.74 -18.58
CA VAL A 234 3.46 1.52 -17.85
C VAL A 234 3.12 1.63 -16.35
N LEU A 235 3.30 2.80 -15.74
CA LEU A 235 2.94 3.02 -14.33
C LEU A 235 1.43 2.84 -14.08
N CYS A 236 0.57 3.35 -14.97
CA CYS A 236 -0.87 3.12 -14.87
C CYS A 236 -1.22 1.62 -14.98
N ASP A 237 -0.52 0.87 -15.84
CA ASP A 237 -0.74 -0.57 -15.95
C ASP A 237 -0.26 -1.32 -14.72
N PHE A 238 0.87 -0.92 -14.16
CA PHE A 238 1.42 -1.54 -12.96
C PHE A 238 0.48 -1.35 -11.77
N ASP A 239 0.03 -0.12 -11.48
CA ASP A 239 -0.88 0.12 -10.37
C ASP A 239 -2.23 -0.60 -10.61
N ASN A 240 -2.77 -0.58 -11.84
CA ASN A 240 -3.98 -1.35 -12.18
C ASN A 240 -3.79 -2.86 -12.00
N ALA A 241 -2.66 -3.43 -12.42
CA ALA A 241 -2.33 -4.85 -12.27
C ALA A 241 -2.14 -5.24 -10.80
N LEU A 242 -1.51 -4.37 -10.01
CA LEU A 242 -1.31 -4.52 -8.57
C LEU A 242 -2.66 -4.60 -7.85
N PHE A 243 -3.52 -3.60 -8.00
CA PHE A 243 -4.87 -3.60 -7.41
C PHE A 243 -5.73 -4.77 -7.91
N ALA A 244 -5.61 -5.18 -9.17
CA ALA A 244 -6.40 -6.30 -9.71
C ALA A 244 -5.96 -7.67 -9.15
N PHE A 245 -4.67 -7.82 -8.81
CA PHE A 245 -4.14 -9.01 -8.13
C PHE A 245 -4.40 -8.98 -6.61
N ASP A 246 -4.33 -7.81 -5.98
CA ASP A 246 -4.76 -7.57 -4.59
C ASP A 246 -6.23 -7.94 -4.40
N ASP A 247 -7.14 -7.38 -5.20
CA ASP A 247 -8.58 -7.71 -5.19
C ASP A 247 -8.84 -9.23 -5.43
N LEU A 248 -7.95 -9.96 -6.12
CA LEU A 248 -8.04 -11.42 -6.29
C LEU A 248 -7.63 -12.19 -5.01
N CYS A 249 -6.63 -11.68 -4.29
CA CYS A 249 -6.12 -12.22 -3.02
C CYS A 249 -6.96 -11.79 -1.80
N ASP A 250 -7.72 -10.70 -1.90
CA ASP A 250 -8.51 -10.16 -0.79
C ASP A 250 -10.02 -10.33 -0.96
N GLU A 251 -10.59 -10.21 -2.16
CA GLU A 251 -12.03 -10.44 -2.40
C GLU A 251 -12.33 -11.55 -3.43
N GLY A 252 -11.29 -12.21 -3.93
CA GLY A 252 -11.37 -13.16 -5.03
C GLY A 252 -11.23 -14.62 -4.60
N GLY A 253 -10.91 -15.46 -5.58
CA GLY A 253 -10.74 -16.90 -5.40
C GLY A 253 -9.57 -17.29 -4.50
N LEU A 254 -8.61 -16.38 -4.28
CA LEU A 254 -7.40 -16.66 -3.53
C LEU A 254 -7.51 -16.29 -2.03
N ARG A 255 -8.59 -15.61 -1.59
CA ARG A 255 -8.76 -15.07 -0.21
C ARG A 255 -8.47 -16.07 0.91
N ALA A 256 -8.77 -17.35 0.70
CA ALA A 256 -8.53 -18.43 1.66
C ALA A 256 -7.82 -19.64 1.02
N ASP A 257 -7.19 -19.45 -0.15
CA ASP A 257 -6.48 -20.51 -0.88
C ASP A 257 -4.96 -20.25 -0.84
N GLY A 258 -4.31 -20.80 0.17
CA GLY A 258 -2.86 -20.66 0.33
C GLY A 258 -2.06 -21.28 -0.82
N GLU A 259 -2.49 -22.43 -1.35
CA GLU A 259 -1.79 -23.11 -2.44
C GLU A 259 -2.00 -22.37 -3.77
N GLY A 260 -3.22 -21.93 -4.06
CA GLY A 260 -3.52 -21.07 -5.20
C GLY A 260 -2.77 -19.75 -5.16
N THR A 261 -2.64 -19.12 -3.99
CA THR A 261 -1.88 -17.86 -3.82
C THR A 261 -0.39 -18.08 -4.09
N LYS A 262 0.18 -19.17 -3.58
CA LYS A 262 1.57 -19.55 -3.85
C LYS A 262 1.80 -19.85 -5.34
N LYS A 263 0.91 -20.62 -5.98
CA LYS A 263 0.97 -20.89 -7.43
C LYS A 263 0.85 -19.61 -8.25
N ALA A 264 0.01 -18.66 -7.83
CA ALA A 264 -0.11 -17.36 -8.48
C ALA A 264 1.18 -16.52 -8.34
N ALA A 265 1.81 -16.52 -7.16
CA ALA A 265 3.11 -15.90 -6.93
C ALA A 265 4.20 -16.47 -7.86
N ASP A 266 4.35 -17.80 -7.90
CA ASP A 266 5.31 -18.48 -8.77
C ASP A 266 5.08 -18.13 -10.26
N ILE A 267 3.83 -18.08 -10.71
CA ILE A 267 3.49 -17.72 -12.10
C ILE A 267 3.84 -16.27 -12.41
N ILE A 268 3.53 -15.32 -11.52
CA ILE A 268 3.81 -13.90 -11.75
C ILE A 268 5.32 -13.62 -11.70
N LEU A 269 6.06 -14.21 -10.76
CA LEU A 269 7.52 -14.07 -10.71
C LEU A 269 8.19 -14.61 -11.98
N ASN A 270 7.76 -15.76 -12.49
CA ASN A 270 8.25 -16.27 -13.76
C ASN A 270 7.89 -15.35 -14.94
N ALA A 271 6.68 -14.79 -14.97
CA ALA A 271 6.26 -13.82 -15.97
C ALA A 271 7.11 -12.53 -15.95
N LEU A 272 7.53 -12.06 -14.76
CA LEU A 272 8.39 -10.89 -14.60
C LEU A 272 9.88 -11.19 -14.89
N HIS A 273 10.36 -12.40 -14.61
CA HIS A 273 11.73 -12.81 -14.96
C HIS A 273 11.92 -13.09 -16.46
N TYR A 274 10.87 -13.55 -17.14
CA TYR A 274 10.92 -14.00 -18.53
C TYR A 274 9.78 -13.41 -19.39
N PRO A 275 9.58 -12.07 -19.40
CA PRO A 275 8.38 -11.42 -19.95
C PRO A 275 8.18 -11.60 -21.47
N PHE A 276 9.21 -12.06 -22.19
CA PHE A 276 9.15 -12.30 -23.64
C PHE A 276 8.99 -13.79 -24.01
N THR A 277 9.07 -14.71 -23.05
CA THR A 277 9.17 -16.16 -23.34
C THR A 277 8.39 -17.06 -22.38
N TYR A 278 7.89 -16.55 -21.25
CA TYR A 278 7.09 -17.33 -20.32
C TYR A 278 5.61 -17.30 -20.70
N GLU A 279 5.07 -18.46 -21.04
CA GLU A 279 3.66 -18.65 -21.39
C GLU A 279 2.87 -19.12 -20.17
N THR A 280 1.70 -18.53 -19.95
CA THR A 280 0.77 -18.92 -18.87
C THR A 280 -0.65 -18.54 -19.25
N GLU A 281 -1.64 -19.35 -18.87
CA GLU A 281 -3.05 -18.99 -19.02
C GLU A 281 -3.56 -18.06 -17.90
N PHE A 282 -2.79 -17.89 -16.82
CA PHE A 282 -3.18 -17.02 -15.72
C PHE A 282 -3.15 -15.54 -16.15
N ARG A 283 -4.32 -14.91 -16.17
CA ARG A 283 -4.52 -13.55 -16.71
C ARG A 283 -3.64 -12.49 -16.02
N CYS A 284 -3.44 -12.58 -14.70
CA CYS A 284 -2.51 -11.71 -13.98
C CYS A 284 -1.06 -11.89 -14.47
N GLY A 285 -0.62 -13.14 -14.68
CA GLY A 285 0.70 -13.43 -15.26
C GLY A 285 0.87 -12.83 -16.66
N LYS A 286 -0.15 -12.95 -17.53
CA LYS A 286 -0.15 -12.33 -18.88
C LYS A 286 0.04 -10.81 -18.81
N ILE A 287 -0.69 -10.10 -17.94
CA ILE A 287 -0.59 -8.64 -17.85
C ILE A 287 0.73 -8.17 -17.23
N PHE A 288 1.27 -8.88 -16.23
CA PHE A 288 2.57 -8.56 -15.65
C PHE A 288 3.71 -8.78 -16.65
N ALA A 289 3.67 -9.85 -17.46
CA ALA A 289 4.63 -10.04 -18.55
C ALA A 289 4.58 -8.89 -19.57
N ASP A 290 3.37 -8.51 -20.03
CA ASP A 290 3.19 -7.46 -21.03
C ASP A 290 3.67 -6.07 -20.53
N LEU A 291 3.23 -5.64 -19.34
CA LEU A 291 3.62 -4.33 -18.81
C LEU A 291 5.13 -4.26 -18.51
N TRP A 292 5.72 -5.35 -18.00
CA TRP A 292 7.12 -5.39 -17.64
C TRP A 292 8.04 -5.54 -18.84
N GLY A 293 7.62 -6.32 -19.85
CA GLY A 293 8.28 -6.36 -21.17
C GLY A 293 8.35 -4.98 -21.82
N ARG A 294 7.25 -4.19 -21.74
CA ARG A 294 7.23 -2.78 -22.18
C ARG A 294 8.16 -1.90 -21.35
N ALA A 295 8.20 -2.05 -20.03
CA ALA A 295 9.12 -1.31 -19.16
C ALA A 295 10.59 -1.52 -19.55
N ILE A 296 10.99 -2.77 -19.79
CA ILE A 296 12.34 -3.15 -20.24
C ILE A 296 12.64 -2.52 -21.61
N GLN A 297 11.71 -2.63 -22.58
CA GLN A 297 11.89 -2.08 -23.94
C GLN A 297 12.02 -0.55 -23.97
N ILE A 298 11.34 0.17 -23.06
CA ILE A 298 11.43 1.64 -22.92
C ILE A 298 12.76 2.08 -22.27
N GLY A 299 13.52 1.14 -21.69
CA GLY A 299 14.79 1.41 -21.02
C GLY A 299 14.63 1.60 -19.51
N CYS A 300 14.02 0.62 -18.84
CA CYS A 300 14.17 0.44 -17.39
C CYS A 300 15.61 0.02 -17.06
N SER A 301 16.25 0.70 -16.09
CA SER A 301 17.67 0.47 -15.78
C SER A 301 17.89 -0.89 -15.12
N ALA A 302 19.10 -1.44 -15.24
CA ALA A 302 19.43 -2.72 -14.61
C ALA A 302 19.40 -2.66 -13.07
N GLY A 303 19.57 -1.48 -12.47
CA GLY A 303 19.40 -1.26 -11.03
C GLY A 303 17.93 -1.31 -10.64
N SER A 304 17.09 -0.49 -11.30
CA SER A 304 15.65 -0.44 -11.07
C SER A 304 14.98 -1.80 -11.32
N GLN A 305 15.36 -2.53 -12.38
CA GLN A 305 14.87 -3.89 -12.64
C GLN A 305 15.17 -4.86 -11.49
N ARG A 306 16.38 -4.84 -10.92
CA ARG A 306 16.74 -5.70 -9.78
C ARG A 306 15.90 -5.37 -8.55
N ARG A 307 15.83 -4.09 -8.18
CA ARG A 307 15.05 -3.61 -7.02
C ARG A 307 13.57 -3.98 -7.15
N PHE A 308 12.99 -3.74 -8.32
CA PHE A 308 11.59 -4.08 -8.58
C PHE A 308 11.30 -5.57 -8.42
N LEU A 309 12.12 -6.45 -9.03
CA LEU A 309 11.94 -7.90 -8.91
C LEU A 309 12.12 -8.41 -7.47
N GLU A 310 13.10 -7.87 -6.73
CA GLU A 310 13.32 -8.20 -5.31
C GLU A 310 12.13 -7.79 -4.43
N TYR A 311 11.60 -6.58 -4.64
CA TYR A 311 10.42 -6.11 -3.92
C TYR A 311 9.12 -6.81 -4.36
N PHE A 312 9.05 -7.31 -5.60
CA PHE A 312 7.90 -8.10 -6.07
C PHE A 312 7.86 -9.48 -5.39
N ASP A 313 9.02 -10.14 -5.23
CA ASP A 313 9.10 -11.38 -4.42
C ASP A 313 8.66 -11.13 -2.98
N GLN A 314 9.21 -10.10 -2.31
CA GLN A 314 8.80 -9.72 -0.95
C GLN A 314 7.27 -9.53 -0.84
N TYR A 315 6.66 -8.79 -1.77
CA TYR A 315 5.22 -8.58 -1.84
C TYR A 315 4.43 -9.89 -1.96
N VAL A 316 4.75 -10.77 -2.91
CA VAL A 316 3.94 -12.00 -3.11
C VAL A 316 4.11 -13.02 -1.98
N GLN A 317 5.29 -13.10 -1.35
CA GLN A 317 5.48 -13.91 -0.15
C GLN A 317 4.66 -13.35 1.03
N ALA A 318 4.61 -12.03 1.18
CA ALA A 318 3.83 -11.36 2.23
C ALA A 318 2.31 -11.52 2.02
N VAL A 319 1.80 -11.38 0.80
CA VAL A 319 0.39 -11.64 0.46
C VAL A 319 0.03 -13.11 0.73
N HIS A 320 0.90 -14.07 0.40
CA HIS A 320 0.70 -15.47 0.76
C HIS A 320 0.64 -15.68 2.29
N ALA A 321 1.52 -15.03 3.05
CA ALA A 321 1.46 -15.07 4.52
C ALA A 321 0.19 -14.43 5.10
N GLN A 322 -0.30 -13.33 4.50
CA GLN A 322 -1.57 -12.68 4.87
C GLN A 322 -2.76 -13.63 4.65
N VAL A 323 -2.83 -14.31 3.50
CA VAL A 323 -3.86 -15.34 3.22
C VAL A 323 -3.82 -16.47 4.27
N LEU A 324 -2.63 -16.93 4.65
CA LEU A 324 -2.47 -17.96 5.69
C LEU A 324 -2.84 -17.49 7.10
N ASN A 325 -2.65 -16.21 7.43
CA ASN A 325 -3.07 -15.62 8.71
C ASN A 325 -4.59 -15.44 8.77
N ARG A 326 -5.17 -14.91 7.69
CA ARG A 326 -6.62 -14.75 7.49
C ARG A 326 -7.35 -16.08 7.58
N ALA A 327 -6.80 -17.16 7.00
CA ALA A 327 -7.37 -18.51 7.08
C ALA A 327 -7.35 -19.13 8.50
N LYS A 328 -6.67 -18.49 9.47
CA LYS A 328 -6.57 -18.92 10.88
C LYS A 328 -7.26 -17.96 11.85
N ASP A 329 -7.97 -16.94 11.34
CA ASP A 329 -8.50 -15.81 12.13
C ASP A 329 -7.42 -15.16 13.04
N HIS A 330 -6.16 -15.16 12.59
CA HIS A 330 -5.03 -14.66 13.37
C HIS A 330 -4.71 -13.20 13.06
N ILE A 331 -4.93 -12.33 14.04
CA ILE A 331 -4.46 -10.95 14.04
C ILE A 331 -3.03 -10.92 14.64
N PRO A 332 -2.02 -10.42 13.91
CA PRO A 332 -0.65 -10.29 14.43
C PRO A 332 -0.54 -9.22 15.52
N ASP A 333 0.55 -9.27 16.30
CA ASP A 333 0.95 -8.14 17.14
C ASP A 333 1.42 -6.94 16.29
N LEU A 334 1.49 -5.74 16.88
CA LEU A 334 1.88 -4.50 16.18
C LEU A 334 3.21 -4.60 15.38
N GLU A 335 4.26 -5.22 15.92
CA GLU A 335 5.56 -5.27 15.23
C GLU A 335 5.52 -6.28 14.07
N SER A 336 4.89 -7.43 14.29
CA SER A 336 4.60 -8.41 13.23
C SER A 336 3.69 -7.83 12.14
N TRP A 337 2.68 -7.03 12.53
CA TRP A 337 1.77 -6.36 11.61
C TRP A 337 2.49 -5.27 10.80
N ILE A 338 3.32 -4.41 11.41
CA ILE A 338 4.11 -3.39 10.67
C ILE A 338 5.01 -4.07 9.63
N THR A 339 5.71 -5.13 10.06
CA THR A 339 6.62 -5.88 9.19
C THR A 339 5.89 -6.47 7.99
N LEU A 340 4.76 -7.16 8.22
CA LEU A 340 3.94 -7.73 7.15
C LEU A 340 3.31 -6.64 6.26
N ARG A 341 2.76 -5.57 6.86
CA ARG A 341 2.00 -4.55 6.12
C ARG A 341 2.87 -3.80 5.12
N ARG A 342 4.11 -3.47 5.49
CA ARG A 342 5.10 -2.81 4.61
C ARG A 342 5.35 -3.57 3.32
N ASP A 343 5.25 -4.90 3.36
CA ASP A 343 5.40 -5.75 2.18
C ASP A 343 4.05 -5.95 1.46
N THR A 344 2.97 -6.30 2.17
CA THR A 344 1.63 -6.49 1.56
C THR A 344 1.06 -5.22 0.91
N GLY A 345 1.46 -4.03 1.36
CA GLY A 345 1.01 -2.77 0.77
C GLY A 345 1.57 -2.51 -0.63
N GLY A 346 2.62 -3.25 -1.04
CA GLY A 346 3.22 -3.17 -2.38
C GLY A 346 4.02 -1.89 -2.69
N LEU A 347 4.03 -0.89 -1.81
CA LEU A 347 4.65 0.42 -2.03
C LEU A 347 6.14 0.35 -2.39
N LYS A 348 6.89 -0.63 -1.88
CA LYS A 348 8.30 -0.83 -2.26
C LYS A 348 8.46 -1.00 -3.79
N MET A 349 7.58 -1.77 -4.43
CA MET A 349 7.56 -1.94 -5.88
C MET A 349 7.21 -0.63 -6.59
N CYS A 350 6.22 0.11 -6.08
CA CYS A 350 5.82 1.42 -6.58
C CYS A 350 6.99 2.42 -6.55
N PHE A 351 7.79 2.42 -5.49
CA PHE A 351 8.98 3.27 -5.39
C PHE A 351 10.07 2.84 -6.40
N ALA A 352 10.33 1.53 -6.53
CA ALA A 352 11.31 1.01 -7.49
C ALA A 352 10.94 1.26 -8.97
N ILE A 353 9.66 1.11 -9.34
CA ILE A 353 9.19 1.44 -10.69
C ILE A 353 9.05 2.97 -10.90
N GLY A 354 8.92 3.75 -9.83
CA GLY A 354 9.01 5.22 -9.89
C GLY A 354 10.39 5.72 -10.33
N GLU A 355 11.46 5.00 -10.03
CA GLU A 355 12.81 5.24 -10.57
C GLU A 355 12.80 5.17 -12.11
N PHE A 356 12.17 4.11 -12.66
CA PHE A 356 11.90 4.02 -14.10
C PHE A 356 11.00 5.16 -14.58
N GLY A 357 9.94 5.51 -13.84
CA GLY A 357 9.02 6.59 -14.16
C GLY A 357 9.69 7.93 -14.44
N LEU A 358 10.74 8.25 -13.66
CA LEU A 358 11.54 9.47 -13.77
C LEU A 358 12.80 9.33 -14.64
N ASN A 359 13.02 8.15 -15.25
CA ASN A 359 14.22 7.81 -16.03
C ASN A 359 15.52 8.03 -15.25
N LEU A 360 15.57 7.53 -14.02
CA LEU A 360 16.76 7.54 -13.18
C LEU A 360 17.50 6.20 -13.30
N ASP A 361 18.80 6.22 -13.06
CA ASP A 361 19.64 5.02 -12.86
C ASP A 361 20.51 5.24 -11.63
N LEU A 362 19.89 5.19 -10.45
CA LEU A 362 20.56 5.53 -9.20
C LEU A 362 21.53 4.41 -8.76
N PRO A 363 22.78 4.75 -8.39
CA PRO A 363 23.75 3.78 -7.90
C PRO A 363 23.23 2.97 -6.70
N ASP A 364 23.58 1.68 -6.63
CA ASP A 364 23.18 0.81 -5.52
C ASP A 364 23.65 1.34 -4.14
N GLU A 365 24.73 2.12 -4.08
CA GLU A 365 25.21 2.78 -2.85
C GLU A 365 24.26 3.85 -2.28
N VAL A 366 23.31 4.35 -3.07
CA VAL A 366 22.20 5.18 -2.59
C VAL A 366 21.23 4.31 -1.78
N PHE A 367 20.82 3.17 -2.31
CA PHE A 367 19.88 2.23 -1.66
C PHE A 367 20.53 1.38 -0.55
N ASP A 368 21.87 1.29 -0.52
CA ASP A 368 22.63 0.79 0.62
C ASP A 368 22.76 1.81 1.77
N CYS A 369 22.36 3.08 1.56
CA CYS A 369 22.32 4.07 2.63
C CYS A 369 21.15 3.81 3.60
N PRO A 370 21.40 3.62 4.91
CA PRO A 370 20.34 3.38 5.89
C PRO A 370 19.31 4.51 5.99
N LEU A 371 19.69 5.75 5.65
CA LEU A 371 18.77 6.89 5.70
C LEU A 371 17.75 6.86 4.55
N ILE A 372 18.13 6.37 3.36
CA ILE A 372 17.19 6.17 2.25
C ILE A 372 16.16 5.09 2.64
N ARG A 373 16.61 3.97 3.22
CA ARG A 373 15.71 2.90 3.71
C ARG A 373 14.74 3.39 4.78
N VAL A 374 15.21 4.20 5.73
CA VAL A 374 14.32 4.83 6.74
C VAL A 374 13.28 5.76 6.07
N MET A 375 13.64 6.43 4.98
CA MET A 375 12.71 7.30 4.23
C MET A 375 11.71 6.50 3.38
N GLU A 376 12.13 5.42 2.71
CA GLU A 376 11.23 4.45 2.06
C GLU A 376 10.26 3.84 3.07
N ASP A 377 10.76 3.37 4.22
CA ASP A 377 9.96 2.85 5.33
C ASP A 377 8.93 3.86 5.84
N CYS A 378 9.32 5.12 6.04
CA CYS A 378 8.39 6.16 6.51
C CYS A 378 7.32 6.48 5.46
N ALA A 379 7.69 6.58 4.17
CA ALA A 379 6.73 6.84 3.10
C ALA A 379 5.75 5.67 2.91
N ASN A 380 6.24 4.43 3.02
CA ASN A 380 5.44 3.22 3.01
C ASN A 380 4.46 3.21 4.20
N ASP A 381 4.98 3.35 5.44
CA ASP A 381 4.17 3.41 6.67
C ASP A 381 3.05 4.47 6.54
N VAL A 382 3.36 5.68 6.04
CA VAL A 382 2.37 6.74 5.85
C VAL A 382 1.23 6.32 4.91
N VAL A 383 1.54 5.69 3.78
CA VAL A 383 0.52 5.26 2.82
C VAL A 383 -0.29 4.08 3.37
N VAL A 384 0.35 3.06 3.96
CA VAL A 384 -0.39 1.88 4.45
C VAL A 384 -1.20 2.16 5.72
N LEU A 385 -0.68 2.95 6.66
CA LEU A 385 -1.44 3.34 7.87
C LEU A 385 -2.62 4.26 7.54
N SER A 386 -2.49 5.14 6.54
CA SER A 386 -3.62 5.96 6.10
C SER A 386 -4.62 5.15 5.28
N ASN A 387 -4.18 4.23 4.42
CA ASN A 387 -5.03 3.25 3.74
C ASN A 387 -5.93 2.52 4.75
N ASP A 388 -5.34 1.91 5.79
CA ASP A 388 -6.06 1.22 6.86
C ASP A 388 -7.14 2.08 7.54
N ILE A 389 -6.85 3.36 7.80
CA ILE A 389 -7.81 4.31 8.38
C ILE A 389 -9.01 4.55 7.45
N TYR A 390 -8.76 4.70 6.15
CA TYR A 390 -9.80 4.92 5.16
C TYR A 390 -10.58 3.63 4.85
N SER A 391 -9.90 2.48 4.80
CA SER A 391 -10.47 1.18 4.43
C SER A 391 -11.20 0.46 5.56
N TYR A 392 -10.81 0.72 6.83
CA TYR A 392 -11.32 0.05 8.02
C TYR A 392 -12.83 -0.18 8.00
N ASN A 393 -13.63 0.81 7.59
CA ASN A 393 -15.09 0.72 7.61
C ASN A 393 -15.64 -0.44 6.78
N ILE A 394 -15.05 -0.68 5.60
CA ILE A 394 -15.42 -1.76 4.69
C ILE A 394 -14.80 -3.06 5.17
N GLU A 395 -13.51 -3.06 5.52
CA GLU A 395 -12.79 -4.24 5.99
C GLU A 395 -13.47 -4.88 7.21
N GLN A 396 -13.72 -4.09 8.27
CA GLN A 396 -14.39 -4.60 9.48
C GLN A 396 -15.81 -5.09 9.19
N ALA A 397 -16.49 -4.51 8.19
CA ALA A 397 -17.82 -4.95 7.77
C ALA A 397 -17.76 -6.32 7.07
N GLN A 398 -16.73 -6.54 6.24
CA GLN A 398 -16.47 -7.83 5.59
C GLN A 398 -15.84 -8.87 6.53
N GLY A 399 -15.48 -8.48 7.76
CA GLY A 399 -14.81 -9.33 8.74
C GLY A 399 -13.29 -9.46 8.53
N ASP A 400 -12.67 -8.59 7.72
CA ASP A 400 -11.22 -8.47 7.72
C ASP A 400 -10.74 -7.67 8.94
N SER A 401 -9.56 -8.03 9.42
CA SER A 401 -8.95 -7.50 10.65
C SER A 401 -7.43 -7.30 10.52
N CYS A 402 -6.88 -7.42 9.30
CA CYS A 402 -5.46 -7.21 9.01
C CYS A 402 -5.06 -5.71 8.95
N ASN A 403 -5.61 -4.87 9.83
CA ASN A 403 -5.39 -3.43 9.87
C ASN A 403 -4.98 -2.93 11.27
N ILE A 404 -4.24 -1.82 11.30
CA ILE A 404 -3.72 -1.17 12.51
C ILE A 404 -4.83 -0.82 13.52
N ILE A 405 -6.04 -0.52 13.05
CA ILE A 405 -7.19 -0.20 13.90
C ILE A 405 -7.60 -1.44 14.71
N SER A 406 -7.72 -2.59 14.06
CA SER A 406 -8.03 -3.88 14.70
C SER A 406 -6.94 -4.32 15.67
N VAL A 407 -5.67 -4.16 15.28
CA VAL A 407 -4.50 -4.43 16.14
C VAL A 407 -4.54 -3.55 17.39
N ALA A 408 -4.76 -2.23 17.24
CA ALA A 408 -4.83 -1.30 18.36
C ALA A 408 -6.01 -1.59 19.31
N MET A 409 -7.19 -1.90 18.77
CA MET A 409 -8.36 -2.32 19.56
C MET A 409 -8.08 -3.60 20.35
N GLN A 410 -7.46 -4.61 19.73
CA GLN A 410 -7.19 -5.90 20.38
C GLN A 410 -6.08 -5.82 21.44
N GLN A 411 -4.95 -5.18 21.11
CA GLN A 411 -3.78 -5.15 21.98
C GLN A 411 -3.89 -4.14 23.12
N SER A 412 -4.49 -2.97 22.85
CA SER A 412 -4.56 -1.85 23.80
C SER A 412 -5.95 -1.61 24.37
N GLY A 413 -6.97 -2.40 23.98
CA GLY A 413 -8.34 -2.27 24.48
C GLY A 413 -9.04 -0.98 24.08
N LEU A 414 -8.56 -0.32 23.01
CA LEU A 414 -9.09 0.95 22.52
C LEU A 414 -10.45 0.77 21.83
N ASP A 415 -11.27 1.82 21.84
CA ASP A 415 -12.43 1.91 20.96
C ASP A 415 -12.04 2.37 19.55
N VAL A 416 -13.01 2.41 18.63
CA VAL A 416 -12.76 2.80 17.23
C VAL A 416 -12.18 4.21 17.10
N GLN A 417 -12.64 5.18 17.91
CA GLN A 417 -12.13 6.56 17.80
C GLN A 417 -10.71 6.64 18.34
N ALA A 418 -10.45 6.07 19.52
CA ALA A 418 -9.12 6.08 20.10
C ALA A 418 -8.09 5.33 19.23
N SER A 419 -8.51 4.29 18.51
CA SER A 419 -7.67 3.60 17.52
C SER A 419 -7.41 4.42 16.25
N MET A 420 -8.40 5.18 15.77
CA MET A 420 -8.23 6.14 14.65
C MET A 420 -7.27 7.27 15.04
N ASP A 421 -7.40 7.80 16.26
CA ASP A 421 -6.52 8.84 16.79
C ASP A 421 -5.08 8.31 16.95
N PHE A 422 -4.91 7.10 17.50
CA PHE A 422 -3.62 6.41 17.61
C PHE A 422 -2.94 6.23 16.24
N ALA A 423 -3.65 5.64 15.26
CA ALA A 423 -3.11 5.45 13.92
C ALA A 423 -2.79 6.79 13.23
N GLY A 424 -3.60 7.82 13.48
CA GLY A 424 -3.34 9.19 13.04
C GLY A 424 -2.04 9.80 13.56
N GLU A 425 -1.74 9.63 14.85
CA GLU A 425 -0.46 10.06 15.43
C GLU A 425 0.73 9.25 14.89
N GLN A 426 0.55 7.96 14.62
CA GLN A 426 1.59 7.14 14.00
C GLN A 426 1.95 7.65 12.59
N VAL A 427 0.95 7.99 11.75
CA VAL A 427 1.18 8.60 10.42
C VAL A 427 1.96 9.90 10.54
N LYS A 428 1.56 10.81 11.43
CA LYS A 428 2.25 12.10 11.66
C LYS A 428 3.72 11.88 12.06
N ALA A 429 3.96 10.99 13.02
CA ALA A 429 5.31 10.67 13.48
C ALA A 429 6.23 10.14 12.37
N ARG A 430 5.69 9.48 11.32
CA ARG A 430 6.47 9.04 10.15
C ARG A 430 6.76 10.17 9.17
N VAL A 431 5.83 11.11 8.95
CA VAL A 431 6.08 12.33 8.17
C VAL A 431 7.15 13.21 8.83
N ASP A 432 7.08 13.38 10.16
CA ASP A 432 8.10 14.10 10.93
C ASP A 432 9.47 13.41 10.87
N LEU A 433 9.51 12.07 11.02
CA LEU A 433 10.74 11.28 10.92
C LEU A 433 11.35 11.32 9.50
N TYR A 434 10.53 11.21 8.45
CA TYR A 434 10.96 11.37 7.06
C TYR A 434 11.63 12.74 6.87
N THR A 435 10.96 13.81 7.29
CA THR A 435 11.44 15.20 7.16
C THR A 435 12.76 15.41 7.92
N ALA A 436 12.85 14.90 9.15
CA ALA A 436 14.05 14.96 9.97
C ALA A 436 15.18 14.04 9.49
N THR A 437 14.89 13.09 8.60
CA THR A 437 15.88 12.18 7.98
C THR A 437 16.40 12.75 6.66
N LYS A 438 15.53 13.35 5.83
CA LYS A 438 15.89 14.04 4.58
C LYS A 438 16.98 15.09 4.81
N ALA A 439 16.89 15.84 5.91
CA ALA A 439 17.87 16.85 6.31
C ALA A 439 19.25 16.31 6.74
N LYS A 440 19.43 14.99 6.82
CA LYS A 440 20.67 14.32 7.27
C LYS A 440 21.32 13.44 6.20
N LEU A 441 20.77 13.44 4.97
CA LEU A 441 21.32 12.65 3.88
C LEU A 441 22.78 13.06 3.59
N PRO A 442 23.67 12.09 3.30
CA PRO A 442 25.00 12.40 2.80
C PRO A 442 24.91 12.96 1.38
N SER A 443 26.05 13.42 0.85
CA SER A 443 26.21 13.71 -0.57
C SER A 443 26.93 12.55 -1.26
N TRP A 444 26.45 12.16 -2.42
CA TRP A 444 27.08 11.23 -3.37
C TRP A 444 27.71 11.98 -4.56
N GLY A 445 27.65 13.31 -4.55
CA GLY A 445 28.11 14.20 -5.61
C GLY A 445 26.95 14.88 -6.36
N PRO A 446 27.15 16.07 -6.95
CA PRO A 446 26.04 16.94 -7.35
C PRO A 446 25.02 16.34 -8.33
N GLU A 447 25.47 15.46 -9.24
CA GLU A 447 24.61 14.79 -10.22
C GLU A 447 23.73 13.73 -9.56
N VAL A 448 24.33 12.83 -8.76
CA VAL A 448 23.60 11.80 -8.01
C VAL A 448 22.69 12.44 -6.97
N ASP A 449 23.13 13.49 -6.27
CA ASP A 449 22.32 14.21 -5.29
C ASP A 449 21.05 14.81 -5.92
N ALA A 450 21.15 15.34 -7.14
CA ALA A 450 19.99 15.87 -7.88
C ALA A 450 19.01 14.76 -8.27
N ASP A 451 19.49 13.59 -8.70
CA ASP A 451 18.65 12.44 -9.01
C ASP A 451 18.05 11.78 -7.76
N VAL A 452 18.77 11.78 -6.63
CA VAL A 452 18.23 11.41 -5.31
C VAL A 452 17.09 12.34 -4.95
N GLN A 453 17.22 13.66 -5.10
CA GLN A 453 16.09 14.56 -4.83
C GLN A 453 14.88 14.28 -5.72
N LYS A 454 15.06 13.93 -7.01
CA LYS A 454 13.96 13.48 -7.89
C LYS A 454 13.31 12.19 -7.38
N TYR A 455 14.10 11.18 -7.03
CA TYR A 455 13.59 9.94 -6.46
C TYR A 455 12.80 10.17 -5.16
N LEU A 456 13.28 11.05 -4.28
CA LEU A 456 12.55 11.43 -3.06
C LEU A 456 11.20 12.11 -3.35
N THR A 457 11.03 12.80 -4.49
CA THR A 457 9.69 13.29 -4.88
C THR A 457 8.70 12.17 -5.17
N VAL A 458 9.15 10.98 -5.62
CA VAL A 458 8.27 9.81 -5.76
C VAL A 458 7.68 9.41 -4.41
N LEU A 459 8.51 9.37 -3.36
CA LEU A 459 8.06 9.04 -2.00
C LEU A 459 7.06 10.09 -1.47
N GLU A 460 7.33 11.36 -1.73
CA GLU A 460 6.53 12.52 -1.27
C GLU A 460 5.19 12.64 -2.02
N ASP A 461 5.22 12.41 -3.33
CA ASP A 461 4.03 12.36 -4.18
C ASP A 461 3.17 11.14 -3.82
N TRP A 462 3.75 9.96 -3.54
CA TRP A 462 2.98 8.79 -3.06
C TRP A 462 2.26 9.01 -1.72
N MET A 463 2.93 9.59 -0.72
CA MET A 463 2.28 9.97 0.55
C MET A 463 1.08 10.90 0.31
N THR A 464 1.27 11.90 -0.55
CA THR A 464 0.23 12.91 -0.85
C THR A 464 -0.91 12.33 -1.70
N ALA A 465 -0.58 11.45 -2.65
CA ALA A 465 -1.53 10.74 -3.49
C ALA A 465 -2.42 9.82 -2.64
N GLY A 466 -1.86 9.04 -1.71
CA GLY A 466 -2.60 8.18 -0.80
C GLY A 466 -3.67 8.93 0.00
N PHE A 467 -3.33 10.11 0.56
CA PHE A 467 -4.29 10.94 1.29
C PHE A 467 -5.40 11.51 0.38
N ASN A 468 -5.04 12.02 -0.80
CA ASN A 468 -5.98 12.73 -1.66
C ASN A 468 -6.89 11.77 -2.43
N TRP A 469 -6.32 10.70 -3.00
CA TRP A 469 -7.07 9.70 -3.76
C TRP A 469 -8.08 8.95 -2.88
N SER A 470 -7.73 8.61 -1.63
CA SER A 470 -8.67 7.97 -0.70
C SER A 470 -9.92 8.82 -0.38
N LEU A 471 -9.86 10.13 -0.62
CA LEU A 471 -10.96 11.07 -0.46
C LEU A 471 -11.52 11.63 -1.79
N GLU A 472 -11.09 11.10 -2.93
CA GLU A 472 -11.66 11.38 -4.27
C GLU A 472 -12.25 10.10 -4.93
N SER A 473 -11.67 8.95 -4.62
CA SER A 473 -12.06 7.62 -5.08
C SER A 473 -13.35 7.14 -4.41
N GLN A 474 -14.14 6.32 -5.12
CA GLN A 474 -15.29 5.65 -4.52
C GLN A 474 -14.90 4.37 -3.74
N ARG A 475 -13.62 3.95 -3.72
CA ARG A 475 -13.17 2.67 -3.10
C ARG A 475 -13.62 2.51 -1.65
N TYR A 476 -13.48 3.56 -0.83
CA TYR A 476 -13.68 3.47 0.63
C TYR A 476 -15.03 4.01 1.13
N PHE A 477 -15.53 5.07 0.50
CA PHE A 477 -16.71 5.79 0.95
C PHE A 477 -17.85 5.82 -0.08
N GLY A 478 -17.67 5.15 -1.23
CA GLY A 478 -18.66 5.10 -2.30
C GLY A 478 -19.12 6.50 -2.72
N LYS A 479 -20.45 6.69 -2.77
CA LYS A 479 -21.08 7.97 -3.14
C LYS A 479 -20.98 9.03 -2.04
N ASP A 480 -20.70 8.65 -0.81
CA ASP A 480 -20.62 9.55 0.35
C ASP A 480 -19.24 10.22 0.49
N VAL A 481 -18.26 9.83 -0.35
CA VAL A 481 -16.87 10.33 -0.32
C VAL A 481 -16.77 11.87 -0.25
N ARG A 482 -17.65 12.60 -0.96
CA ARG A 482 -17.65 14.07 -0.93
C ARG A 482 -18.06 14.66 0.42
N GLU A 483 -18.98 14.00 1.12
CA GLU A 483 -19.42 14.42 2.46
C GLU A 483 -18.39 14.00 3.51
N VAL A 484 -17.79 12.82 3.36
CA VAL A 484 -16.66 12.38 4.20
C VAL A 484 -15.46 13.32 4.05
N LYS A 485 -15.05 13.69 2.82
CA LYS A 485 -13.98 14.67 2.60
C LYS A 485 -14.27 16.04 3.22
N ARG A 486 -15.54 16.46 3.26
CA ARG A 486 -15.96 17.76 3.82
C ARG A 486 -16.06 17.76 5.35
N THR A 487 -16.36 16.62 5.96
CA THR A 487 -16.71 16.52 7.39
C THR A 487 -15.71 15.71 8.22
N LEU A 488 -14.91 14.87 7.57
CA LEU A 488 -14.07 13.82 8.15
C LEU A 488 -14.84 12.86 9.07
N ARG A 489 -16.17 12.78 8.91
CA ARG A 489 -17.04 11.97 9.74
C ARG A 489 -17.53 10.75 8.97
N VAL A 490 -17.29 9.57 9.52
CA VAL A 490 -17.67 8.30 8.92
C VAL A 490 -18.75 7.63 9.77
N LYS A 491 -19.76 7.07 9.10
CA LYS A 491 -20.77 6.20 9.72
C LYS A 491 -20.27 4.76 9.69
N LEU A 492 -20.15 4.13 10.86
CA LEU A 492 -19.71 2.74 10.96
C LEU A 492 -20.73 1.81 10.31
N LEU A 493 -20.26 0.93 9.43
CA LEU A 493 -21.06 -0.11 8.81
C LEU A 493 -21.31 -1.27 9.79
N PRO A 494 -22.48 -1.93 9.75
CA PRO A 494 -22.68 -3.18 10.47
C PRO A 494 -21.79 -4.28 9.86
N ARG A 495 -21.38 -5.27 10.67
CA ARG A 495 -20.74 -6.48 10.15
C ARG A 495 -21.70 -7.26 9.27
N GLU A 496 -21.23 -7.67 8.10
CA GLU A 496 -21.91 -8.62 7.23
C GLU A 496 -22.00 -9.99 7.91
N ALA A 497 -22.98 -10.80 7.51
CA ALA A 497 -22.99 -12.21 7.89
C ALA A 497 -21.82 -12.93 7.20
N PRO A 498 -21.17 -13.93 7.85
CA PRO A 498 -20.06 -14.66 7.25
C PRO A 498 -20.44 -15.23 5.87
N ARG A 499 -19.71 -14.81 4.83
CA ARG A 499 -19.89 -15.35 3.48
C ARG A 499 -19.40 -16.80 3.49
N GLY A 500 -20.28 -17.75 3.16
CA GLY A 500 -19.92 -19.17 3.12
C GLY A 500 -18.76 -19.44 2.16
N GLN A 501 -17.84 -20.32 2.56
CA GLN A 501 -16.66 -20.68 1.75
C GLN A 501 -17.09 -21.21 0.38
N ILE A 502 -16.77 -20.45 -0.67
CA ILE A 502 -16.78 -20.95 -2.05
C ILE A 502 -15.39 -21.49 -2.34
N ILE A 503 -15.18 -22.78 -2.07
CA ILE A 503 -13.99 -23.49 -2.54
C ILE A 503 -14.08 -23.54 -4.07
N ILE A 504 -13.14 -22.91 -4.76
CA ILE A 504 -13.03 -23.00 -6.23
C ILE A 504 -12.29 -24.30 -6.56
N PRO A 505 -12.92 -25.27 -7.26
CA PRO A 505 -12.22 -26.47 -7.72
C PRO A 505 -11.32 -26.11 -8.91
N ASP A 506 -10.05 -26.47 -8.81
CA ASP A 506 -9.00 -26.43 -9.85
C ASP A 506 -8.83 -25.09 -10.62
N LEU A 507 -7.69 -24.42 -10.38
CA LEU A 507 -7.24 -23.25 -11.15
C LEU A 507 -7.17 -23.48 -12.69
N GLU A 508 -7.29 -24.72 -13.16
CA GLU A 508 -7.37 -25.08 -14.58
C GLU A 508 -8.75 -24.79 -15.22
N ARG A 509 -9.75 -24.33 -14.46
CA ARG A 509 -11.11 -24.03 -14.99
C ARG A 509 -11.61 -22.61 -14.73
N ALA A 510 -10.75 -21.72 -14.25
CA ALA A 510 -10.96 -20.27 -14.30
C ALA A 510 -10.46 -19.64 -15.62
N THR A 511 -10.40 -20.45 -16.68
CA THR A 511 -9.88 -20.15 -18.04
C THR A 511 -10.49 -18.91 -18.66
#